data_AF-A0A504YZB2-F1
#
_entry.id   AF-A0A504YZB2-F1
#
_cell.length_a   1.000
_cell.length_b   1.000
_cell.length_c   1.000
_cell.angle_alpha   90.00
_cell.angle_beta   90.00
_cell.angle_gamma   90.00
#
_symmetry.space_group_name_H-M   'P 1'
#
loop_
_entity.id
_entity.type
_entity.pdbx_description
1 polymer ?
#
loop_
_entity_poly.entity_id
_entity_poly.type
_entity_poly.pdbx_seq_one_letter_code
_entity_poly.pdbx_strand_id
1 'polypeptide(L)' 'MLSVEELLVLLPTEQMKEKILKIFENYDVNKDGQIDKEELINIMKASRRFDEVSKAAKVE' A
#
# COMPACT_ATOMS: atom_id res chain seq x y z
N MET A 1 3.23 3.90 -12.34
CA MET A 1 3.69 4.03 -10.95
C MET A 1 3.03 5.26 -10.39
N LEU A 2 2.52 5.20 -9.17
CA LEU A 2 2.03 6.37 -8.47
C LEU A 2 3.08 6.73 -7.42
N SER A 3 3.73 7.88 -7.55
CA SER A 3 4.70 8.36 -6.56
C SER A 3 3.99 9.06 -5.42
N VAL A 4 4.46 8.85 -4.19
CA VAL A 4 3.96 9.56 -3.00
C VAL A 4 4.15 11.06 -3.12
N GLU A 5 5.21 11.51 -3.81
CA GLU A 5 5.55 12.93 -3.95
C GLU A 5 4.50 13.67 -4.80
N GLU A 6 4.09 13.09 -5.93
CA GLU A 6 3.04 13.67 -6.78
C GLU A 6 1.69 13.69 -6.06
N LEU A 7 1.40 12.66 -5.26
CA LEU A 7 0.18 12.60 -4.48
C LEU A 7 0.17 13.68 -3.38
N LEU A 8 1.30 13.93 -2.71
CA LEU A 8 1.45 14.93 -1.66
C LEU A 8 1.33 16.37 -2.16
N VAL A 9 1.76 16.64 -3.39
CA VAL A 9 1.63 17.95 -4.04
C VAL A 9 0.16 18.31 -4.30
N LEU A 10 -0.69 17.31 -4.55
CA LEU A 10 -2.12 17.51 -4.83
C LEU A 10 -2.98 17.68 -3.56
N LEU A 11 -2.41 17.48 -2.36
CA LEU A 11 -3.16 17.54 -1.11
C LEU A 11 -3.06 18.92 -0.42
N PRO A 12 -4.19 19.59 -0.15
CA PRO A 12 -4.21 20.96 0.35
C PRO A 12 -3.89 21.08 1.86
N THR A 13 -3.87 19.97 2.61
CA THR A 13 -3.72 20.02 4.09
C THR A 13 -2.73 18.98 4.60
N GLU A 14 -2.00 19.34 5.66
CA GLU A 14 -1.02 18.45 6.31
C GLU A 14 -1.65 17.18 6.89
N GLN A 15 -2.86 17.28 7.47
CA GLN A 15 -3.58 16.10 7.96
C GLN A 15 -3.85 15.06 6.87
N MET A 16 -4.09 15.50 5.63
CA MET A 16 -4.33 14.59 4.51
C MET A 16 -3.02 13.98 4.01
N LYS A 17 -1.92 14.75 4.05
CA LYS A 17 -0.56 14.28 3.78
C LYS A 17 -0.15 13.18 4.76
N GLU A 18 -0.36 13.39 6.06
CA GLU A 18 -0.05 12.37 7.07
C GLU A 18 -0.86 11.09 6.91
N LYS A 19 -2.16 11.21 6.58
CA LYS A 19 -3.00 10.03 6.30
C LYS A 19 -2.49 9.26 5.08
N ILE A 20 -2.17 9.97 4.01
CA ILE A 20 -1.62 9.36 2.80
C ILE A 20 -0.26 8.72 3.08
N LEU A 21 0.64 9.37 3.81
CA LEU A 21 1.95 8.80 4.16
C LEU A 21 1.80 7.49 4.94
N LYS A 22 0.91 7.44 5.94
CA LYS A 22 0.65 6.21 6.70
C LYS A 22 0.05 5.10 5.85
N ILE A 23 -0.81 5.46 4.90
CA ILE A 23 -1.38 4.53 3.92
C ILE A 23 -0.26 4.03 3.00
N PHE A 24 0.57 4.92 2.49
CA PHE A 24 1.70 4.60 1.63
C PHE A 24 2.70 3.68 2.33
N GLU A 25 3.16 4.02 3.54
CA GLU A 25 4.10 3.20 4.33
C GLU A 25 3.58 1.78 4.62
N ASN A 26 2.25 1.61 4.71
CA ASN A 26 1.64 0.30 4.91
C ASN A 26 1.59 -0.55 3.63
N TYR A 27 1.78 0.05 2.46
CA TYR A 27 1.51 -0.57 1.17
C TYR A 27 2.70 -0.57 0.20
N ASP A 28 3.59 0.40 0.32
CA ASP A 28 4.93 0.43 -0.27
C ASP A 28 5.79 -0.60 0.48
N VAL A 29 5.75 -1.84 -0.01
CA VAL A 29 6.38 -2.99 0.64
C VAL A 29 7.89 -2.92 0.46
N ASN A 30 8.33 -2.40 -0.68
CA ASN A 30 9.75 -2.30 -1.03
C ASN A 30 10.41 -0.98 -0.50
N LYS A 31 9.60 -0.03 -0.02
CA LYS A 31 9.98 1.29 0.50
C LYS A 31 10.71 2.16 -0.53
N ASP A 32 10.32 2.06 -1.80
CA ASP A 32 10.90 2.82 -2.88
C ASP A 32 10.24 4.20 -3.09
N GLY A 33 9.20 4.51 -2.30
CA GLY A 33 8.45 5.77 -2.35
C GLY A 33 7.38 5.81 -3.45
N GLN A 34 7.14 4.68 -4.12
CA GLN A 34 6.18 4.53 -5.18
C GLN A 34 5.32 3.30 -4.93
N ILE A 35 4.07 3.33 -5.38
CA ILE A 35 3.24 2.12 -5.44
C ILE A 35 3.23 1.64 -6.88
N ASP A 36 3.81 0.46 -7.08
CA ASP A 36 3.79 -0.23 -8.36
C ASP A 36 2.53 -1.10 -8.52
N LYS A 37 2.39 -1.72 -9.71
CA LYS A 37 1.21 -2.50 -10.04
C LYS A 37 1.12 -3.79 -9.22
N GLU A 38 2.24 -4.42 -8.89
CA GLU A 38 2.31 -5.64 -8.09
C GLU A 38 1.96 -5.34 -6.63
N GLU A 39 2.44 -4.21 -6.11
CA GLU A 39 2.06 -3.72 -4.79
C GLU A 39 0.56 -3.41 -4.72
N LEU A 40 0.02 -2.68 -5.70
CA LEU A 40 -1.43 -2.42 -5.77
C LEU A 40 -2.26 -3.71 -5.84
N ILE A 41 -1.79 -4.71 -6.59
CA ILE A 41 -2.42 -6.04 -6.64
C ILE A 41 -2.36 -6.72 -5.27
N ASN A 42 -1.25 -6.60 -4.54
CA ASN A 42 -1.12 -7.11 -3.18
C ASN A 42 -2.07 -6.40 -2.21
N ILE A 43 -2.28 -5.08 -2.34
CA ILE A 43 -3.29 -4.33 -1.58
C ILE A 43 -4.68 -4.88 -1.84
N MET A 44 -5.06 -5.04 -3.12
CA MET A 44 -6.36 -5.56 -3.53
C MET A 44 -6.58 -7.01 -3.09
N LYS A 45 -5.52 -7.83 -3.12
CA LYS A 45 -5.54 -9.21 -2.62
C LYS A 45 -5.62 -9.25 -1.10
N ALA A 46 -4.94 -8.37 -0.38
CA ALA A 46 -4.97 -8.27 1.08
C ALA A 46 -6.35 -7.83 1.59
N SER A 47 -7.03 -6.91 0.88
CA SER A 47 -8.43 -6.57 1.18
C SER A 47 -9.42 -7.72 0.97
N ARG A 48 -9.08 -8.74 0.16
CA ARG A 48 -9.86 -10.00 0.05
C ARG A 48 -9.36 -11.11 0.97
N ARG A 49 -8.41 -10.85 1.86
CA ARG A 49 -7.72 -11.88 2.67
C ARG A 49 -8.04 -11.77 4.16
N PHE A 50 -9.28 -11.46 4.48
CA PHE A 50 -9.88 -11.96 5.72
C PHE A 50 -10.32 -13.44 5.63
N ASP A 51 -10.29 -14.09 4.46
CA ASP A 51 -10.88 -15.44 4.35
C ASP A 51 -9.95 -16.66 4.25
N GLU A 52 -8.82 -16.72 3.49
CA GLU A 52 -8.28 -18.09 3.24
C GLU A 52 -6.76 -18.34 3.07
N VAL A 53 -5.91 -17.37 2.69
CA VAL A 53 -4.60 -17.74 2.08
C VAL A 53 -3.43 -17.89 3.06
N SER A 54 -3.53 -17.56 4.36
CA SER A 54 -2.46 -17.93 5.32
C SER A 54 -2.54 -19.38 5.81
N LYS A 55 -3.65 -20.09 5.55
CA LYS A 55 -3.82 -21.49 5.99
C LYS A 55 -3.03 -22.52 5.16
N ALA A 56 -2.40 -22.13 4.04
CA ALA A 56 -1.88 -23.08 3.06
C ALA A 56 -0.36 -23.03 2.77
N ALA A 57 0.43 -22.12 3.38
CA ALA A 57 1.83 -21.91 2.96
C ALA A 57 2.90 -22.30 3.98
N LYS A 58 2.56 -22.88 5.14
CA LYS A 58 3.58 -23.27 6.12
C LYS A 58 3.14 -24.40 7.07
N VAL A 59 2.96 -25.61 6.54
CA VAL A 59 3.42 -26.85 7.19
C VAL A 59 3.90 -27.78 6.09
N GLU A 60 5.17 -28.16 6.22
CA GLU A 60 5.94 -29.14 5.44
C GLU A 60 5.29 -30.52 5.37
#